data_AF-A0A9P8FU52-F1
#
_entry.id   AF-A0A9P8FU52-F1
#
_cell.length_a   1.000
_cell.length_b   1.000
_cell.length_c   1.000
_cell.angle_alpha   90.00
_cell.angle_beta   90.00
_cell.angle_gamma   90.00
#
_symmetry.space_group_name_H-M   'P 1'
#
loop_
_entity.id
_entity.type
_entity.pdbx_description
1 polymer ?
#
loop_
_entity_poly.entity_id
_entity_poly.type
_entity_poly.pdbx_seq_one_letter_code
_entity_poly.pdbx_strand_id
1 'polypeptide(L)' 'MRSFATIMAAAALAQTAMAHYRFTSLIVGDEVTKEYEYVRQNSNMNSPVTDVTSKDLVCNAGG' A
#
# COMPACT_ATOMS: atom_id res chain seq x y z
N MET A 1 28.33 20.67 3.39
CA MET A 1 26.99 21.23 3.11
C MET A 1 26.50 20.98 1.70
N ARG A 2 27.29 21.26 0.64
CA ARG A 2 26.86 21.03 -0.77
C ARG A 2 26.44 19.58 -1.07
N SER A 3 27.23 18.61 -0.64
CA SER A 3 26.94 17.18 -0.89
C SER A 3 25.68 16.68 -0.16
N PHE A 4 25.39 17.25 1.01
CA PHE A 4 24.18 16.91 1.78
C PHE A 4 22.92 17.42 1.09
N ALA A 5 22.97 18.66 0.58
CA ALA A 5 21.87 19.24 -0.19
C ALA A 5 21.59 18.45 -1.49
N THR A 6 22.63 17.99 -2.19
CA THR A 6 22.46 17.18 -3.41
C THR A 6 21.86 15.80 -3.13
N ILE A 7 22.21 15.15 -2.01
CA ILE A 7 21.63 13.85 -1.61
C ILE A 7 20.14 14.01 -1.27
N MET A 8 19.80 15.06 -0.50
CA MET A 8 18.40 15.35 -0.14
C MET A 8 17.55 15.68 -1.38
N ALA A 9 18.11 16.42 -2.35
CA ALA A 9 17.42 16.71 -3.60
C ALA A 9 17.18 15.45 -4.46
N ALA A 10 18.12 14.52 -4.50
CA ALA A 10 17.95 13.24 -5.19
C ALA A 10 16.89 12.35 -4.51
N ALA A 11 16.84 12.34 -3.17
CA ALA A 11 15.82 11.60 -2.42
C ALA A 11 14.40 12.16 -2.64
N ALA A 12 14.26 13.47 -2.83
CA ALA A 12 12.97 14.10 -3.14
C ALA A 12 12.42 13.71 -4.53
N LEU A 13 13.29 13.35 -5.48
CA LEU A 13 12.90 12.84 -6.79
C LEU A 13 12.49 11.35 -6.78
N ALA A 14 12.78 10.64 -5.68
CA ALA A 14 12.34 9.26 -5.48
C ALA A 14 10.89 9.16 -5.00
N GLN A 15 10.04 10.15 -5.32
CA GLN A 15 8.61 10.10 -5.05
C GLN A 15 8.03 8.84 -5.69
N THR A 16 7.73 7.87 -4.83
CA THR A 16 7.03 6.64 -5.18
C THR A 16 5.63 6.99 -5.68
N ALA A 17 5.10 6.17 -6.57
CA ALA A 17 3.78 6.40 -7.15
C ALA A 17 2.74 6.64 -6.03
N MET A 18 2.20 7.87 -5.96
CA MET A 18 1.23 8.32 -4.95
C MET A 18 -0.16 7.67 -5.09
N ALA A 19 -0.29 6.66 -5.97
CA ALA A 19 -1.54 5.98 -6.28
C ALA A 19 -1.64 4.57 -5.67
N HIS A 20 -0.68 4.15 -4.85
CA HIS A 20 -0.77 2.86 -4.14
C HIS A 20 -1.64 2.99 -2.89
N TYR A 21 -2.82 2.38 -2.94
CA TYR A 21 -3.76 2.34 -1.84
C TYR A 21 -3.92 0.93 -1.28
N ARG A 22 -4.55 0.84 -0.11
CA ARG A 22 -4.97 -0.42 0.52
C ARG A 22 -6.47 -0.34 0.75
N PHE A 23 -7.14 -1.48 0.58
CA PHE A 23 -8.52 -1.65 1.01
C PHE A 23 -8.50 -2.19 2.44
N THR A 24 -8.96 -1.39 3.41
CA THR A 24 -8.77 -1.68 4.84
C THR A 24 -10.06 -1.71 5.66
N SER A 25 -11.12 -1.06 5.17
CA SER A 25 -12.40 -0.92 5.87
C SER A 25 -13.57 -1.02 4.90
N LEU A 26 -14.74 -1.36 5.45
CA LEU A 26 -16.02 -1.39 4.74
C LEU A 26 -16.91 -0.24 5.22
N ILE A 27 -17.88 0.14 4.40
CA ILE A 27 -19.00 0.99 4.79
C ILE A 27 -20.26 0.13 4.73
N VAL A 28 -20.98 0.03 5.86
CA VAL A 28 -22.22 -0.75 5.97
C VAL A 28 -23.33 0.18 6.47
N GLY A 29 -24.23 0.57 5.56
CA GLY A 29 -25.14 1.69 5.83
C GLY A 29 -24.34 3.00 5.92
N ASP A 30 -24.46 3.70 7.04
CA ASP A 30 -23.75 4.97 7.31
C ASP A 30 -22.51 4.79 8.21
N GLU A 31 -22.19 3.55 8.61
CA GLU A 31 -21.09 3.25 9.54
C GLU A 31 -19.85 2.72 8.81
N VAL A 32 -18.68 3.25 9.18
CA VAL A 32 -17.37 2.79 8.71
C VAL A 32 -16.79 1.77 9.70
N THR A 33 -16.42 0.59 9.23
CA THR A 33 -15.85 -0.46 10.09
C THR A 33 -14.43 -0.11 10.53
N LYS A 34 -13.98 -0.67 11.66
CA LYS A 34 -12.57 -0.52 12.06
C LYS A 34 -11.66 -1.14 10.99
N GLU A 35 -10.42 -0.65 10.94
CA GLU A 35 -9.39 -1.17 10.05
C GLU A 35 -9.20 -2.68 10.29
N TYR A 36 -9.32 -3.46 9.20
CA TYR A 36 -9.23 -4.93 9.17
C TYR A 36 -10.26 -5.69 10.03
N GLU A 37 -11.34 -5.06 10.46
CA GLU A 37 -12.40 -5.74 11.23
C GLU A 37 -13.06 -6.87 10.41
N TYR A 38 -13.33 -6.60 9.13
CA TYR A 38 -13.93 -7.54 8.18
C TYR A 38 -13.17 -7.64 6.85
N VAL A 39 -11.93 -7.14 6.81
CA VAL A 39 -11.05 -7.18 5.64
C VAL A 39 -9.79 -7.95 6.01
N ARG A 40 -9.34 -8.88 5.14
CA ARG A 40 -8.13 -9.65 5.41
C ARG A 40 -6.88 -8.76 5.28
N GLN A 41 -6.03 -8.80 6.29
CA GLN A 41 -4.86 -7.94 6.36
C GLN A 41 -3.72 -8.52 5.52
N ASN A 42 -3.21 -7.71 4.60
CA ASN A 42 -2.09 -8.07 3.75
C ASN A 42 -0.73 -7.81 4.42
N SER A 43 0.31 -8.56 4.04
CA SER A 43 1.67 -8.46 4.62
C SER A 43 2.64 -7.58 3.81
N ASN A 44 2.25 -7.16 2.60
CA ASN A 44 3.07 -6.37 1.68
C ASN A 44 2.77 -4.86 1.68
N MET A 45 2.16 -4.35 2.75
CA MET A 45 1.79 -2.93 2.91
C MET A 45 0.96 -2.41 1.74
N ASN A 46 1.47 -1.52 0.89
CA ASN A 46 0.78 -1.01 -0.30
C ASN A 46 1.51 -1.37 -1.59
N SER A 47 2.41 -2.36 -1.56
CA SER A 47 3.05 -2.87 -2.77
C SER A 47 2.05 -3.67 -3.60
N PRO A 48 2.01 -3.50 -4.93
CA PRO A 48 1.09 -4.23 -5.79
C PRO A 48 1.49 -5.71 -5.93
N VAL A 49 0.51 -6.59 -6.09
CA VAL A 49 0.72 -7.93 -6.66
C VAL A 49 0.75 -7.78 -8.18
N THR A 50 1.85 -8.18 -8.82
CA THR A 50 2.06 -8.00 -10.27
C THR A 50 2.00 -9.31 -11.05
N ASP A 51 2.25 -10.45 -10.41
CA ASP A 51 2.13 -11.77 -11.03
C ASP A 51 0.68 -12.25 -10.99
N VAL A 52 0.03 -12.25 -12.16
CA VAL A 52 -1.37 -12.67 -12.33
C VAL A 52 -1.59 -14.18 -12.18
N THR A 53 -0.52 -14.96 -12.09
CA THR A 53 -0.60 -16.42 -11.87
C THR A 53 -0.38 -16.82 -10.42
N SER A 54 0.04 -15.88 -9.56
CA SER A 54 0.23 -16.11 -8.13
C SER A 54 -1.12 -16.29 -7.41
N LYS A 55 -1.12 -17.12 -6.35
CA LYS A 55 -2.25 -17.21 -5.42
C LYS A 55 -2.53 -15.89 -4.69
N ASP A 56 -1.53 -15.02 -4.57
CA ASP A 56 -1.67 -13.70 -3.96
C ASP A 56 -2.64 -12.80 -4.76
N LEU A 57 -2.92 -13.10 -6.04
CA LEU A 57 -3.89 -12.32 -6.81
C LEU A 57 -5.34 -12.47 -6.27
N VAL A 58 -5.63 -13.52 -5.48
CA VAL A 58 -6.98 -13.81 -4.98
C VAL A 58 -7.35 -12.89 -3.81
N CYS A 59 -6.47 -12.74 -2.82
CA CYS A 59 -6.73 -11.95 -1.60
C CYS A 59 -5.51 -11.13 -1.13
N ASN A 60 -4.56 -10.80 -2.03
CA ASN A 60 -3.28 -10.15 -1.73
C ASN A 60 -2.32 -11.06 -0.92
N ALA A 61 -1.07 -10.63 -0.79
CA ALA A 61 -0.06 -11.36 -0.05
C ALA A 61 -0.38 -11.39 1.46
N GLY A 62 -0.19 -12.55 2.10
CA GLY A 62 -0.38 -12.71 3.55
C GLY A 62 -1.72 -13.31 3.96
N GLY A 63 -2.74 -13.28 3.08
CA GLY A 63 -3.96 -14.08 3.22
C GLY A 63 -5.08 -13.41 4.00
#